data_AF-A0A5E4L403-F1
#
_entry.id   AF-A0A5E4L403-F1
#
_cell.length_a   1.000
_cell.length_b   1.000
_cell.length_c   1.000
_cell.angle_alpha   90.00
_cell.angle_beta   90.00
_cell.angle_gamma   90.00
#
_symmetry.space_group_name_H-M   'P 1'
#
loop_
_entity.id
_entity.type
_entity.pdbx_description
1 polymer ?
#
loop_
_entity_poly.entity_id
_entity_poly.type
_entity_poly.pdbx_seq_one_letter_code
_entity_poly.pdbx_strand_id
1 'polypeptide(L)'
;MKDSMKNNNELVINELHRQLAEYKMMYKIFQDRYKMDFNEFKKKNVVEKSGHSFNVEEDYCDWELALDGIETITSELKKLAEYS
;
A
#
# COMPACT_ATOMS: atom_id res chain seq x y z
N MET A 1 -19.87 -27.43 -9.93
CA MET A 1 -18.66 -27.37 -9.07
C MET A 1 -17.57 -26.46 -9.65
N LYS A 2 -17.19 -26.61 -10.93
CA LYS A 2 -16.21 -25.72 -11.59
C LYS A 2 -16.62 -24.23 -11.61
N ASP A 3 -17.89 -23.93 -11.82
CA ASP A 3 -18.39 -22.54 -11.82
C ASP A 3 -18.36 -21.88 -10.43
N SER A 4 -18.46 -22.66 -9.35
CA SER A 4 -18.37 -22.15 -7.98
C SER A 4 -16.93 -21.80 -7.58
N MET A 5 -15.94 -22.55 -8.05
CA MET A 5 -14.51 -22.20 -7.86
C MET A 5 -14.10 -20.97 -8.67
N LYS A 6 -14.65 -20.80 -9.88
CA LYS A 6 -14.38 -19.65 -10.73
C LYS A 6 -14.89 -18.33 -10.11
N ASN A 7 -16.09 -18.34 -9.54
CA ASN A 7 -16.68 -17.19 -8.83
C ASN A 7 -15.90 -16.77 -7.57
N ASN A 8 -15.35 -17.73 -6.81
CA ASN A 8 -14.60 -17.40 -5.59
C ASN A 8 -13.28 -16.68 -5.90
N ASN A 9 -12.61 -17.05 -7.00
CA ASN A 9 -11.37 -16.40 -7.41
C ASN A 9 -11.62 -14.94 -7.87
N GLU A 10 -12.72 -14.67 -8.56
CA GLU A 10 -13.08 -13.30 -8.96
C GLU A 10 -13.37 -12.40 -7.75
N LEU A 11 -14.05 -12.93 -6.71
CA LEU A 11 -14.28 -12.18 -5.48
C LEU A 11 -12.97 -11.82 -4.75
N VAL A 12 -12.04 -12.76 -4.66
CA VAL A 12 -10.72 -12.53 -4.06
C VAL A 12 -9.93 -11.49 -4.86
N ILE A 13 -9.91 -11.62 -6.19
CA ILE A 13 -9.21 -10.67 -7.07
C ILE A 13 -9.79 -9.26 -6.93
N ASN A 14 -11.11 -9.12 -6.86
CA ASN A 14 -11.77 -7.83 -6.68
C ASN A 14 -11.44 -7.21 -5.32
N GLU A 15 -11.41 -8.01 -4.25
CA GLU A 15 -11.02 -7.53 -2.92
C GLU A 15 -9.55 -7.10 -2.87
N LEU A 16 -8.63 -7.85 -3.50
CA LEU A 16 -7.23 -7.46 -3.62
C LEU A 16 -7.08 -6.14 -4.40
N HIS A 17 -7.82 -5.96 -5.50
CA HIS A 17 -7.81 -4.68 -6.20
C HIS A 17 -8.37 -3.52 -5.36
N ARG A 18 -9.41 -3.76 -4.56
CA ARG A 18 -9.97 -2.76 -3.63
C ARG A 18 -8.92 -2.32 -2.62
N GLN A 19 -8.28 -3.28 -1.94
CA GLN A 19 -7.21 -3.01 -0.97
C GLN A 19 -6.00 -2.31 -1.62
N LEU A 20 -5.61 -2.73 -2.84
CA LEU A 20 -4.54 -2.07 -3.59
C LEU A 20 -4.86 -0.60 -3.87
N ALA A 21 -6.12 -0.28 -4.21
CA ALA A 21 -6.55 1.09 -4.43
C ALA A 21 -6.49 1.92 -3.13
N GLU A 22 -6.87 1.34 -2.00
CA GLU A 22 -6.80 1.99 -0.68
C GLU A 22 -5.35 2.31 -0.29
N TYR A 23 -4.43 1.36 -0.39
CA TYR A 23 -3.03 1.61 -0.07
C TYR A 23 -2.39 2.62 -1.03
N LYS A 24 -2.72 2.57 -2.33
CA LYS A 24 -2.27 3.60 -3.30
C LYS A 24 -2.78 4.99 -2.95
N MET A 25 -4.04 5.10 -2.53
CA MET A 25 -4.62 6.37 -2.10
C MET A 25 -3.91 6.89 -0.85
N MET A 26 -3.68 6.03 0.14
CA MET A 26 -2.97 6.37 1.37
C MET A 26 -1.52 6.84 1.07
N TYR A 27 -0.79 6.10 0.25
CA TYR A 27 0.55 6.49 -0.21
C TYR A 27 0.54 7.88 -0.87
N LYS A 28 -0.46 8.16 -1.71
CA LYS A 28 -0.60 9.44 -2.40
C LYS A 28 -0.91 10.60 -1.43
N ILE A 29 -1.73 10.36 -0.41
CA ILE A 29 -2.04 11.35 0.63
C ILE A 29 -0.76 11.83 1.31
N PHE A 30 0.13 10.90 1.68
CA PHE A 30 1.39 11.27 2.31
C PHE A 30 2.35 11.95 1.34
N GLN A 31 2.43 11.48 0.09
CA GLN A 31 3.20 12.18 -0.95
C GLN A 31 2.74 13.64 -1.10
N ASP A 32 1.43 13.88 -1.10
CA ASP A 32 0.88 15.22 -1.23
C ASP A 32 1.07 16.07 0.03
N ARG A 33 1.05 15.46 1.22
CA ARG A 33 1.29 16.14 2.49
C ARG A 33 2.74 16.61 2.60
N TYR A 34 3.68 15.72 2.30
CA TYR A 34 5.12 15.98 2.48
C TYR A 34 5.80 16.53 1.22
N LYS A 35 5.10 16.56 0.08
CA LYS A 35 5.62 17.04 -1.22
C LYS A 35 6.90 16.32 -1.66
N MET A 36 6.99 15.04 -1.33
CA MET A 36 8.11 14.15 -1.64
C MET A 36 7.63 12.70 -1.67
N ASP A 37 8.44 11.77 -2.16
CA ASP A 37 8.17 10.34 -1.99
C ASP A 37 8.68 9.79 -0.64
N PHE A 38 8.29 8.55 -0.32
CA PHE A 38 8.66 7.93 0.95
C PHE A 38 10.18 7.73 1.11
N ASN A 39 10.90 7.47 0.02
CA ASN A 39 12.34 7.29 0.06
C ASN A 39 13.06 8.61 0.33
N GLU A 40 12.60 9.69 -0.27
CA GLU A 40 13.10 11.03 0.01
C GLU A 40 12.77 11.47 1.44
N PHE A 41 11.56 11.16 1.93
CA PHE A 41 11.16 11.39 3.33
C PHE A 41 12.14 10.73 4.31
N LYS A 42 12.46 9.45 4.08
CA LYS A 42 13.46 8.71 4.87
C LYS A 42 14.85 9.35 4.78
N LYS A 43 15.35 9.60 3.57
CA LYS A 43 16.68 10.21 3.36
C LYS A 43 16.83 11.58 4.01
N LYS A 44 15.74 12.33 4.12
CA LYS A 44 15.73 13.66 4.75
C LYS A 44 15.61 13.61 6.26
N ASN A 45 15.47 12.43 6.89
CA ASN A 45 15.22 12.25 8.33
C ASN A 45 14.09 13.16 8.84
N VAL A 46 12.96 13.19 8.13
CA VAL A 46 11.86 14.13 8.44
C VAL A 46 11.31 13.91 9.85
N VAL A 47 11.23 12.66 10.33
CA VAL A 47 10.85 12.34 11.71
C VAL A 47 11.76 13.03 12.73
N GLU A 48 13.08 12.85 12.61
CA GLU A 48 14.05 13.47 13.52
C GLU A 48 13.98 15.00 13.44
N LYS A 49 13.87 15.57 12.23
CA LYS A 49 13.76 17.02 12.01
C LYS A 49 12.46 17.63 12.55
N SER A 50 11.41 16.82 12.70
CA SER A 50 10.17 17.22 13.36
C SER A 50 10.28 17.23 14.90
N GLY A 51 11.42 16.80 15.45
CA GLY A 51 11.60 16.63 16.88
C GLY A 51 10.83 15.44 17.44
N HIS A 52 10.72 14.35 16.67
CA HIS A 52 9.93 13.16 17.05
C HIS A 52 8.47 13.50 17.35
N SER A 53 7.86 14.31 16.48
CA SER A 53 6.43 14.58 16.59
C SER A 53 5.66 13.28 16.38
N PHE A 54 4.80 12.93 17.35
CA PHE A 54 3.94 11.75 17.28
C PHE A 54 3.20 11.63 15.94
N ASN A 55 2.63 12.74 15.44
CA ASN A 55 1.89 12.76 14.17
C ASN A 55 2.79 12.41 12.96
N VAL A 56 4.06 12.80 12.99
CA VAL A 56 5.01 12.53 11.89
C VAL A 56 5.53 11.09 11.98
N GLU A 57 5.65 10.54 13.18
CA GLU A 57 5.97 9.12 13.40
C GLU A 57 4.81 8.22 12.98
N GLU A 58 3.57 8.59 13.31
CA GLU A 58 2.36 7.91 12.84
C GLU A 58 2.25 7.94 11.31
N ASP A 59 2.38 9.13 10.71
CA ASP A 59 2.41 9.28 9.25
C ASP A 59 3.54 8.43 8.61
N TYR A 60 4.71 8.30 9.25
CA TYR A 60 5.80 7.44 8.76
C TYR A 60 5.38 5.96 8.74
N CYS A 61 4.87 5.46 9.87
CA CYS A 61 4.45 4.06 10.02
C CYS A 61 3.33 3.70 9.05
N ASP A 62 2.33 4.57 8.92
CA ASP A 62 1.22 4.37 7.99
C ASP A 62 1.72 4.41 6.55
N TRP A 63 2.62 5.33 6.19
CA TRP A 63 3.15 5.39 4.84
C TRP A 63 3.98 4.16 4.48
N GLU A 64 4.77 3.64 5.42
CA GLU A 64 5.50 2.38 5.28
C GLU A 64 4.54 1.21 5.05
N LEU A 65 3.49 1.11 5.87
CA LEU A 65 2.44 0.10 5.73
C LEU A 65 1.75 0.16 4.35
N ALA A 66 1.50 1.37 3.84
CA ALA A 66 0.95 1.56 2.50
C ALA A 66 1.87 0.97 1.42
N LEU A 67 3.17 1.25 1.50
CA LEU A 67 4.14 0.76 0.53
C LEU A 67 4.20 -0.78 0.55
N ASP A 68 4.34 -1.37 1.73
CA ASP A 68 4.39 -2.83 1.90
C ASP A 68 3.10 -3.51 1.43
N GLY A 69 1.94 -2.90 1.72
CA GLY A 69 0.64 -3.37 1.23
C GLY A 69 0.53 -3.35 -0.29
N ILE A 70 1.01 -2.27 -0.93
CA ILE A 70 1.05 -2.16 -2.41
C ILE A 70 1.93 -3.27 -2.99
N GLU A 71 3.14 -3.47 -2.47
CA GLU A 71 4.08 -4.47 -2.96
C GLU A 71 3.53 -5.89 -2.80
N THR A 72 3.00 -6.20 -1.62
CA THR A 72 2.43 -7.51 -1.29
C THR A 72 1.25 -7.84 -2.21
N ILE A 73 0.26 -6.96 -2.30
CA ILE A 73 -0.94 -7.23 -3.10
C ILE A 73 -0.62 -7.28 -4.59
N THR A 74 0.28 -6.42 -5.07
CA THR A 74 0.73 -6.48 -6.47
C THR A 74 1.40 -7.82 -6.78
N SER A 75 2.17 -8.37 -5.84
CA SER A 75 2.79 -9.70 -5.98
C SER A 75 1.74 -10.81 -6.00
N GLU A 76 0.75 -10.78 -5.11
CA GLU A 76 -0.32 -11.77 -5.07
C GLU A 76 -1.20 -11.75 -6.32
N LEU A 77 -1.58 -10.56 -6.81
CA LEU A 77 -2.33 -10.42 -8.06
C LEU A 77 -1.55 -10.99 -9.26
N LYS A 78 -0.23 -10.80 -9.32
CA LYS A 78 0.62 -11.39 -10.37
C LYS A 78 0.62 -12.92 -10.30
N LYS A 79 0.81 -13.49 -9.11
CA LYS A 79 0.74 -14.94 -8.91
C LYS A 79 -0.61 -15.49 -9.38
N LEU A 80 -1.71 -14.85 -9.00
CA LEU A 80 -3.05 -15.29 -9.40
C LEU A 80 -3.27 -15.23 -10.92
N ALA A 81 -2.70 -14.23 -11.61
CA ALA A 81 -2.75 -14.13 -13.07
C ALA A 81 -1.89 -15.19 -13.78
N GLU A 82 -0.81 -15.67 -13.16
CA GLU A 82 0.03 -16.75 -13.70
C GLU A 82 -0.65 -18.14 -13.60
N TYR A 83 -1.61 -18.31 -12.69
CA TYR A 83 -2.36 -19.56 -12.49
C TYR A 83 -3.73 -19.61 -13.21
N SER A 84 -4.17 -18.52 -13.84
CA SER A 84 -5.47 -18.40 -14.53
C SER A 84 -5.39 -18.76 -16.02
#